data_AF-A0A0F8XMU6-F1
#
_entry.id   AF-A0A0F8XMU6-F1
#
_cell.length_a   1.000
_cell.length_b   1.000
_cell.length_c   1.000
_cell.angle_alpha   90.00
_cell.angle_beta   90.00
_cell.angle_gamma   90.00
#
_symmetry.space_group_name_H-M   'P 1'
#
loop_
_entity.id
_entity.type
_entity.pdbx_description
1 polymer ?
#
loop_
_entity_poly.entity_id
_entity_poly.type
_entity_poly.pdbx_seq_one_letter_code
_entity_poly.pdbx_strand_id
1 'polypeptide(L)'
;MSDSLVVEKLKLKRKRKTKTFALWDKELTNDDIEIILEMFKKYNFSIDENLIRHHNDSLIPFHSDVGRVKSGIGFMKLNSKNDELIGFALCYDTILNNSESVFEIIYLFIIPKFRNKHIGKDLISKCEEEAKKRQHNTLVAYLSTETQGFWEKMKFSIHITNTNTGILMKKEI
;
A
#
# COMPACT_ATOMS: atom_id res chain seq x y z
N MET A 1 -14.10 34.80 -48.53
CA MET A 1 -13.11 33.70 -48.66
C MET A 1 -11.75 34.31 -48.36
N SER A 2 -10.87 33.84 -47.48
CA SER A 2 -10.89 32.72 -46.54
C SER A 2 -9.67 32.80 -45.60
N ASP A 3 -9.40 33.93 -44.94
CA ASP A 3 -8.17 34.08 -44.14
C ASP A 3 -8.37 34.09 -42.62
N SER A 4 -9.60 33.94 -42.11
CA SER A 4 -9.85 33.82 -40.66
C SER A 4 -9.91 32.38 -40.14
N LEU A 5 -9.92 31.37 -41.02
CA LEU A 5 -10.07 29.95 -40.64
C LEU A 5 -8.74 29.20 -40.44
N VAL A 6 -7.60 29.84 -40.71
CA VAL A 6 -6.28 29.20 -40.58
C VAL A 6 -5.66 29.41 -39.19
N VAL A 7 -6.04 30.47 -38.47
CA VAL A 7 -5.50 30.75 -37.13
C VAL A 7 -6.19 29.89 -36.04
N GLU A 8 -7.40 29.39 -36.28
CA GLU A 8 -8.14 28.60 -35.28
C GLU A 8 -7.72 27.12 -35.24
N LYS A 9 -7.02 26.61 -36.26
CA LYS A 9 -6.44 25.25 -36.27
C LYS A 9 -5.04 25.15 -35.64
N LEU A 10 -4.42 26.29 -35.29
CA LEU A 10 -3.15 26.33 -34.54
C LEU A 10 -3.33 26.29 -33.02
N LYS A 11 -4.56 26.18 -32.51
CA LYS A 11 -4.83 25.52 -31.21
C LYS A 11 -4.72 24.01 -31.36
N LEU A 12 -3.62 23.58 -31.99
CA LEU A 12 -3.16 22.22 -32.02
C LEU A 12 -2.89 21.86 -30.57
N LYS A 13 -3.89 21.18 -29.99
CA LYS A 13 -3.86 20.41 -28.76
C LYS A 13 -2.40 20.21 -28.34
N ARG A 14 -1.91 21.07 -27.46
CA ARG A 14 -0.91 20.67 -26.47
C ARG A 14 -1.65 19.64 -25.62
N LYS A 15 -1.83 18.42 -26.17
CA LYS A 15 -1.84 17.21 -25.40
C LYS A 15 -0.57 17.34 -24.59
N ARG A 16 -0.69 17.78 -23.34
CA ARG A 16 0.30 17.47 -22.32
C ARG A 16 0.50 15.99 -22.53
N LYS A 17 1.63 15.60 -23.15
CA LYS A 17 2.13 14.24 -23.06
C LYS A 17 2.29 14.08 -21.56
N THR A 18 1.26 13.54 -20.91
CA THR A 18 1.38 13.00 -19.57
C THR A 18 2.59 12.11 -19.69
N LYS A 19 3.72 12.52 -19.10
CA LYS A 19 4.88 11.65 -18.97
C LYS A 19 4.34 10.44 -18.23
N THR A 20 4.03 9.37 -18.97
CA THR A 20 3.63 8.12 -18.38
C THR A 20 4.83 7.68 -17.57
N PHE A 21 4.72 7.78 -16.24
CA PHE A 21 5.71 7.21 -15.34
C PHE A 21 5.58 5.71 -15.54
N ALA A 22 6.55 5.08 -16.19
CA ALA A 22 6.59 3.63 -16.17
C ALA A 22 6.92 3.22 -14.72
N LEU A 23 6.10 2.37 -14.16
CA LEU A 23 6.20 1.84 -12.81
C LEU A 23 6.31 0.33 -12.93
N TRP A 24 7.08 -0.30 -12.07
CA TRP A 24 7.15 -1.75 -12.00
C TRP A 24 7.01 -2.22 -10.55
N ASP A 25 6.54 -3.46 -10.43
CA ASP A 25 6.29 -4.14 -9.17
C ASP A 25 7.47 -5.05 -8.85
N LYS A 26 7.86 -5.06 -7.57
CA LYS A 26 8.84 -5.99 -7.02
C LYS A 26 8.30 -6.55 -5.70
N GLU A 27 8.48 -7.85 -5.48
CA GLU A 27 8.30 -8.43 -4.15
C GLU A 27 9.42 -7.92 -3.24
N LEU A 28 9.08 -7.60 -1.99
CA LEU A 28 10.05 -7.12 -1.02
C LEU A 28 11.01 -8.26 -0.64
N THR A 29 12.30 -7.99 -0.70
CA THR A 29 13.34 -8.92 -0.25
C THR A 29 14.05 -8.38 0.98
N ASN A 30 14.83 -9.23 1.66
CA ASN A 30 15.62 -8.80 2.81
C ASN A 30 16.62 -7.68 2.45
N ASP A 31 17.13 -7.66 1.22
CA ASP A 31 18.05 -6.63 0.73
C ASP A 31 17.38 -5.25 0.60
N ASP A 32 16.04 -5.21 0.50
CA ASP A 32 15.28 -3.98 0.35
C ASP A 32 14.89 -3.33 1.69
N ILE A 33 15.11 -4.02 2.82
CA ILE A 33 14.70 -3.56 4.15
C ILE A 33 15.35 -2.21 4.49
N GLU A 34 16.65 -2.06 4.20
CA GLU A 34 17.36 -0.81 4.50
C GLU A 34 16.80 0.37 3.70
N ILE A 35 16.40 0.15 2.43
CA ILE A 35 15.77 1.18 1.60
C ILE A 35 14.44 1.63 2.21
N ILE A 36 13.65 0.69 2.74
CA ILE A 36 12.42 1.00 3.45
C ILE A 36 12.75 1.83 4.71
N LEU A 37 13.66 1.37 5.57
CA LEU A 37 14.00 2.05 6.82
C LEU A 37 14.52 3.47 6.59
N GLU A 38 15.36 3.69 5.57
CA GLU A 38 15.80 5.01 5.16
C GLU A 38 14.64 5.90 4.71
N MET A 39 13.67 5.34 3.98
CA MET A 39 12.47 6.06 3.58
C MET A 39 11.64 6.49 4.80
N PHE A 40 11.44 5.62 5.80
CA PHE A 40 10.74 5.96 7.04
C PHE A 40 11.42 7.10 7.79
N LYS A 41 12.74 7.01 7.96
CA LYS A 41 13.57 8.08 8.57
C LYS A 41 13.40 9.41 7.83
N LYS A 42 13.50 9.38 6.49
CA LYS A 42 13.37 10.57 5.64
C LYS A 42 12.01 11.25 5.75
N TYR A 43 10.93 10.49 5.92
CA TYR A 43 9.57 11.03 6.01
C TYR A 43 9.04 11.13 7.45
N ASN A 44 9.93 10.97 8.46
CA ASN A 44 9.63 11.04 9.88
C ASN A 44 8.42 10.17 10.29
N PHE A 45 8.38 8.95 9.76
CA PHE A 45 7.32 8.00 10.03
C PHE A 45 7.84 6.97 11.04
N SER A 46 7.09 6.75 12.12
CA SER A 46 7.46 5.76 13.14
C SER A 46 7.19 4.35 12.62
N ILE A 47 8.15 3.46 12.80
CA ILE A 47 8.00 2.06 12.39
C ILE A 47 8.63 1.11 13.40
N ASP A 48 8.03 -0.06 13.54
CA ASP A 48 8.66 -1.18 14.22
C ASP A 48 9.69 -1.82 13.28
N GLU A 49 10.97 -1.46 13.47
CA GLU A 49 12.05 -2.02 12.65
C GLU A 49 12.16 -3.54 12.78
N ASN A 50 11.83 -4.12 13.94
CA ASN A 50 11.89 -5.56 14.14
C ASN A 50 10.83 -6.24 13.25
N LEU A 51 9.63 -5.66 13.18
CA LEU A 51 8.58 -6.19 12.33
C LEU A 51 8.98 -6.19 10.84
N ILE A 52 9.62 -5.12 10.35
CA ILE A 52 10.11 -5.13 8.95
C ILE A 52 11.25 -6.14 8.78
N ARG A 53 12.20 -6.17 9.70
CA ARG A 53 13.41 -7.01 9.56
C ARG A 53 13.08 -8.50 9.53
N HIS A 54 12.02 -8.89 10.22
CA HIS A 54 11.57 -10.27 10.32
C HIS A 54 10.35 -10.58 9.43
N HIS A 55 10.01 -9.74 8.45
CA HIS A 55 8.78 -9.92 7.66
C HIS A 55 8.65 -11.27 6.94
N ASN A 56 9.77 -11.90 6.58
CA ASN A 56 9.78 -13.22 5.92
C ASN A 56 9.92 -14.39 6.91
N ASP A 57 10.11 -14.13 8.19
CA ASP A 57 10.30 -15.17 9.18
C ASP A 57 8.95 -15.78 9.57
N SER A 58 8.86 -17.10 9.60
CA SER A 58 7.64 -17.86 9.90
C SER A 58 7.17 -17.74 11.36
N LEU A 59 7.93 -17.04 12.19
CA LEU A 59 7.72 -16.88 13.62
C LEU A 59 8.16 -15.47 14.00
N ILE A 60 7.38 -14.48 13.59
CA ILE A 60 7.54 -13.14 14.15
C ILE A 60 6.90 -13.19 15.54
N PRO A 61 7.64 -12.99 16.64
CA PRO A 61 7.06 -12.90 17.98
C PRO A 61 6.35 -11.55 18.16
N PHE A 62 5.54 -11.16 17.19
CA PHE A 62 4.72 -9.98 17.24
C PHE A 62 3.34 -10.39 17.74
N HIS A 63 3.13 -10.15 19.03
CA HIS A 63 1.81 -10.00 19.58
C HIS A 63 1.37 -8.58 19.29
N SER A 64 0.60 -8.39 18.21
CA SER A 64 -0.26 -7.23 18.19
C SER A 64 -1.34 -7.44 19.25
N ASP A 65 -1.90 -6.37 19.82
CA ASP A 65 -3.05 -6.47 20.74
C ASP A 65 -4.26 -7.19 20.12
N VAL A 66 -4.19 -7.51 18.83
CA VAL A 66 -5.28 -7.95 17.99
C VAL A 66 -5.09 -9.37 17.45
N GLY A 67 -3.90 -9.96 17.52
CA GLY A 67 -3.70 -11.33 17.05
C GLY A 67 -2.26 -11.86 17.06
N ARG A 68 -2.10 -13.04 16.46
CA ARG A 68 -0.79 -13.70 16.24
C ARG A 68 -0.44 -13.64 14.75
N VAL A 69 0.73 -13.09 14.44
CA VAL A 69 1.30 -13.05 13.09
C VAL A 69 2.00 -14.37 12.78
N LYS A 70 1.82 -14.90 11.56
CA LYS A 70 2.45 -16.14 11.09
C LYS A 70 3.52 -15.93 10.04
N SER A 71 3.19 -15.25 8.94
CA SER A 71 4.12 -15.03 7.84
C SER A 71 3.78 -13.74 7.13
N GLY A 72 4.79 -13.05 6.60
CA GLY A 72 4.61 -11.78 5.89
C GLY A 72 4.97 -11.85 4.42
N ILE A 73 4.60 -10.80 3.71
CA ILE A 73 5.04 -10.50 2.36
C ILE A 73 4.97 -9.00 2.12
N GLY A 74 5.92 -8.46 1.37
CA GLY A 74 5.93 -7.06 0.97
C GLY A 74 5.84 -6.88 -0.54
N PHE A 75 5.27 -5.75 -0.95
CA PHE A 75 5.20 -5.32 -2.34
C PHE A 75 5.76 -3.91 -2.46
N MET A 76 6.63 -3.68 -3.43
CA MET A 76 7.23 -2.37 -3.72
C MET A 76 6.78 -1.88 -5.09
N LYS A 77 6.55 -0.57 -5.17
CA LYS A 77 6.42 0.16 -6.42
C LYS A 77 7.67 0.99 -6.65
N LEU A 78 8.33 0.74 -7.78
CA LEU A 78 9.57 1.40 -8.18
C LEU A 78 9.37 2.29 -9.40
N ASN A 79 10.16 3.36 -9.48
CA ASN A 79 10.24 4.21 -10.65
C ASN A 79 11.12 3.52 -11.71
N SER A 80 10.55 3.14 -12.86
CA SER A 80 11.28 2.45 -13.92
C SER A 80 12.53 3.16 -14.46
N LYS A 81 12.68 4.47 -14.22
CA LYS A 81 13.79 5.25 -14.78
C LYS A 81 15.05 5.26 -13.94
N ASN A 82 14.91 5.05 -12.63
CA ASN A 82 15.99 5.23 -11.67
C ASN A 82 15.89 4.29 -10.48
N ASP A 83 14.98 3.31 -10.53
CA ASP A 83 14.68 2.34 -9.47
C ASP A 83 14.42 2.97 -8.09
N GLU A 84 13.97 4.23 -8.07
CA GLU A 84 13.58 4.92 -6.85
C GLU A 84 12.33 4.25 -6.28
N LEU A 85 12.37 3.85 -5.00
CA LEU A 85 11.19 3.40 -4.26
C LEU A 85 10.16 4.53 -4.20
N ILE A 86 8.94 4.25 -4.67
CA ILE A 86 7.82 5.21 -4.70
C ILE A 86 6.81 4.94 -3.60
N GLY A 87 6.66 3.68 -3.22
CA GLY A 87 5.75 3.26 -2.18
C GLY A 87 5.79 1.75 -2.03
N PHE A 88 5.21 1.25 -0.96
CA PHE A 88 5.20 -0.16 -0.66
C PHE A 88 3.99 -0.53 0.21
N ALA A 89 3.70 -1.83 0.26
CA ALA A 89 2.78 -2.43 1.22
C ALA A 89 3.46 -3.61 1.92
N LEU A 90 3.16 -3.80 3.21
CA LEU A 90 3.53 -4.98 3.98
C LEU A 90 2.26 -5.64 4.50
N CYS A 91 2.12 -6.92 4.20
CA CYS A 91 0.95 -7.72 4.47
C CYS A 91 1.34 -8.99 5.24
N TYR A 92 0.49 -9.45 6.16
CA TYR A 92 0.76 -10.60 7.04
C TYR A 92 -0.43 -11.54 7.16
N ASP A 93 -0.15 -12.83 7.27
CA ASP A 93 -1.11 -13.81 7.75
C ASP A 93 -1.29 -13.62 9.26
N THR A 94 -2.47 -13.16 9.68
CA THR A 94 -2.79 -12.89 11.09
C THR A 94 -3.95 -13.78 11.54
N ILE A 95 -3.80 -14.40 12.70
CA ILE A 95 -4.94 -14.97 13.44
C ILE A 95 -5.40 -13.93 14.46
N LEU A 96 -6.59 -13.38 14.26
CA LEU A 96 -7.20 -12.44 15.20
C LEU A 96 -7.56 -13.15 16.52
N ASN A 97 -7.75 -12.38 17.59
CA ASN A 97 -8.08 -12.93 18.93
C ASN A 97 -9.36 -13.78 18.98
N ASN A 98 -10.30 -13.56 18.06
CA ASN A 98 -11.50 -14.38 17.87
C ASN A 98 -11.23 -15.68 17.07
N SER A 99 -9.96 -16.02 16.83
CA SER A 99 -9.50 -17.15 16.01
C SER A 99 -9.80 -17.04 14.51
N GLU A 100 -10.22 -15.86 14.03
CA GLU A 100 -10.41 -15.60 12.60
C GLU A 100 -9.05 -15.47 11.91
N SER A 101 -8.83 -16.23 10.84
CA SER A 101 -7.65 -16.10 9.99
C SER A 101 -7.90 -15.04 8.94
N VAL A 102 -7.04 -14.03 8.88
CA VAL A 102 -7.15 -12.90 7.97
C VAL A 102 -5.81 -12.57 7.32
N PHE A 103 -5.87 -11.83 6.22
CA PHE A 103 -4.70 -11.21 5.62
C PHE A 103 -4.66 -9.73 6.00
N GLU A 104 -3.69 -9.33 6.80
CA GLU A 104 -3.61 -8.00 7.40
C GLU A 104 -2.61 -7.12 6.65
N ILE A 105 -3.05 -5.93 6.23
CA ILE A 105 -2.17 -4.88 5.71
C ILE A 105 -1.68 -4.03 6.89
N ILE A 106 -0.42 -4.23 7.29
CA ILE A 106 0.18 -3.50 8.42
C ILE A 106 0.70 -2.14 7.98
N TYR A 107 1.43 -2.09 6.86
CA TYR A 107 1.95 -0.85 6.31
C TYR A 107 1.49 -0.67 4.88
N LEU A 108 1.01 0.53 4.58
CA LEU A 108 0.81 1.01 3.22
C LEU A 108 1.33 2.45 3.17
N PHE A 109 2.39 2.67 2.42
CA PHE A 109 3.00 3.98 2.31
C PHE A 109 3.26 4.36 0.87
N ILE A 110 2.87 5.58 0.50
CA ILE A 110 3.21 6.22 -0.77
C ILE A 110 3.93 7.52 -0.47
N ILE A 111 5.11 7.70 -1.09
CA ILE A 111 5.86 8.95 -1.02
C ILE A 111 4.95 10.12 -1.43
N PRO A 112 4.92 11.23 -0.67
CA PRO A 112 3.98 12.34 -0.90
C PRO A 112 3.89 12.85 -2.36
N LYS A 113 5.03 13.01 -3.05
CA LYS A 113 5.08 13.48 -4.45
C LYS A 113 4.47 12.53 -5.48
N PHE A 114 4.15 11.30 -5.08
CA PHE A 114 3.55 10.27 -5.92
C PHE A 114 2.14 9.87 -5.49
N ARG A 115 1.57 10.51 -4.47
CA ARG A 115 0.17 10.31 -4.07
C ARG A 115 -0.79 10.78 -5.17
N ASN A 116 -2.04 10.31 -5.11
CA ASN A 116 -3.08 10.57 -6.11
C ASN A 116 -2.76 10.08 -7.53
N LYS A 117 -1.87 9.09 -7.66
CA LYS A 117 -1.50 8.44 -8.92
C LYS A 117 -1.89 6.96 -8.96
N HIS A 118 -2.95 6.58 -8.24
CA HIS A 118 -3.47 5.21 -8.10
C HIS A 118 -2.52 4.15 -7.50
N ILE A 119 -1.28 4.52 -7.15
CA ILE A 119 -0.26 3.60 -6.63
C ILE A 119 -0.72 2.83 -5.39
N GLY A 120 -1.42 3.50 -4.45
CA GLY A 120 -1.97 2.82 -3.27
C GLY A 120 -3.04 1.78 -3.61
N LYS A 121 -3.86 2.05 -4.64
CA LYS A 121 -4.85 1.09 -5.14
C LYS A 121 -4.16 -0.11 -5.78
N ASP A 122 -3.11 0.13 -6.56
CA ASP A 122 -2.35 -0.94 -7.23
C ASP A 122 -1.69 -1.86 -6.20
N LEU A 123 -1.09 -1.30 -5.15
CA LEU A 123 -0.50 -2.08 -4.04
C LEU A 123 -1.55 -2.86 -3.26
N ILE A 124 -2.72 -2.28 -2.97
CA ILE A 124 -3.82 -3.01 -2.32
C ILE A 124 -4.29 -4.16 -3.20
N SER A 125 -4.40 -3.95 -4.51
CA SER A 125 -4.78 -5.02 -5.45
C SER A 125 -3.79 -6.18 -5.43
N LYS A 126 -2.50 -5.90 -5.21
CA LYS A 126 -1.47 -6.94 -5.03
C LYS A 126 -1.66 -7.72 -3.73
N CYS A 127 -1.96 -7.05 -2.61
CA CYS A 127 -2.31 -7.77 -1.39
C CYS A 127 -3.62 -8.57 -1.53
N GLU A 128 -4.61 -8.11 -2.31
CA GLU A 128 -5.82 -8.90 -2.64
C GLU A 128 -5.49 -10.17 -3.44
N GLU A 129 -4.68 -10.04 -4.50
CA GLU A 129 -4.23 -11.17 -5.30
C GLU A 129 -3.51 -12.21 -4.42
N GLU A 130 -2.64 -11.74 -3.53
CA GLU A 130 -1.86 -12.61 -2.66
C GLU A 130 -2.69 -13.26 -1.55
N ALA A 131 -3.60 -12.51 -0.92
CA ALA A 131 -4.53 -13.04 0.07
C ALA A 131 -5.35 -14.20 -0.51
N LYS A 132 -5.82 -14.08 -1.76
CA LYS A 132 -6.54 -15.15 -2.47
C LYS A 132 -5.68 -16.38 -2.72
N LYS A 133 -4.42 -16.20 -3.13
CA LYS A 133 -3.49 -17.33 -3.31
C LYS A 133 -3.27 -18.09 -1.99
N ARG A 134 -3.23 -17.34 -0.88
CA ARG A 134 -3.08 -17.87 0.48
C ARG A 134 -4.40 -18.33 1.11
N GLN A 135 -5.51 -18.34 0.34
CA GLN A 135 -6.83 -18.83 0.75
C GLN A 135 -7.49 -18.02 1.88
N HIS A 136 -7.15 -16.74 2.01
CA HIS A 136 -7.90 -15.81 2.85
C HIS A 136 -9.10 -15.25 2.07
N ASN A 137 -10.21 -15.08 2.78
CA ASN A 137 -11.43 -14.45 2.25
C ASN A 137 -11.57 -13.00 2.70
N THR A 138 -10.69 -12.53 3.60
CA THR A 138 -10.82 -11.22 4.23
C THR A 138 -9.46 -10.54 4.33
N LEU A 139 -9.43 -9.29 3.86
CA LEU A 139 -8.36 -8.34 4.13
C LEU A 139 -8.74 -7.46 5.32
N VAL A 140 -7.77 -7.17 6.18
CA VAL A 140 -7.95 -6.23 7.29
C VAL A 140 -6.84 -5.18 7.32
N ALA A 141 -7.14 -4.00 7.86
CA ALA A 141 -6.14 -2.97 8.13
C ALA A 141 -6.54 -2.15 9.36
N TYR A 142 -5.55 -1.80 10.19
CA TYR A 142 -5.71 -0.84 11.27
C TYR A 142 -5.20 0.52 10.82
N LEU A 143 -6.00 1.56 11.03
CA LEU A 143 -5.72 2.87 10.47
C LEU A 143 -6.20 4.02 11.35
N SER A 144 -5.58 5.19 11.14
CA SER A 144 -6.04 6.45 11.71
C SER A 144 -7.26 6.97 10.95
N THR A 145 -8.10 7.73 11.64
CA THR A 145 -9.27 8.42 11.07
C THR A 145 -8.95 9.25 9.84
N GLU A 146 -7.74 9.83 9.77
CA GLU A 146 -7.28 10.67 8.64
C GLU A 146 -7.26 9.93 7.30
N THR A 147 -7.05 8.61 7.31
CA THR A 147 -6.95 7.81 6.08
C THR A 147 -8.22 7.03 5.76
N GLN A 148 -9.23 7.04 6.64
CA GLN A 148 -10.47 6.27 6.51
C GLN A 148 -11.11 6.43 5.12
N GLY A 149 -11.28 7.66 4.64
CA GLY A 149 -11.93 7.92 3.34
C GLY A 149 -11.16 7.38 2.13
N PHE A 150 -9.86 7.09 2.25
CA PHE A 150 -9.12 6.36 1.22
C PHE A 150 -9.48 4.87 1.23
N TRP A 151 -9.55 4.25 2.40
CA TRP A 151 -9.85 2.83 2.58
C TRP A 151 -11.31 2.49 2.22
N GLU A 152 -12.27 3.35 2.56
CA GLU A 152 -13.67 3.21 2.13
C GLU A 152 -13.81 3.19 0.61
N LYS A 153 -13.05 4.05 -0.11
CA LYS A 153 -13.02 4.03 -1.59
C LYS A 153 -12.48 2.72 -2.15
N MET A 154 -11.65 2.01 -1.39
CA MET A 154 -11.14 0.68 -1.73
C MET A 154 -12.11 -0.44 -1.31
N LYS A 155 -13.30 -0.09 -0.83
CA LYS A 155 -14.37 -0.97 -0.35
C LYS A 155 -14.08 -1.67 0.97
N PHE A 156 -13.18 -1.11 1.78
CA PHE A 156 -13.07 -1.52 3.18
C PHE A 156 -14.22 -0.90 3.98
N SER A 157 -14.77 -1.66 4.92
CA SER A 157 -15.85 -1.24 5.82
C SER A 157 -15.31 -1.17 7.25
N ILE A 158 -15.79 -0.21 8.03
CA ILE A 158 -15.46 -0.11 9.46
C ILE A 158 -16.04 -1.31 10.18
N HIS A 159 -15.21 -1.97 10.99
CA HIS A 159 -15.65 -3.10 11.81
C HIS A 159 -15.54 -2.81 13.31
N ILE A 160 -14.42 -2.24 13.76
CA ILE A 160 -14.21 -1.86 15.15
C ILE A 160 -13.56 -0.48 15.21
N THR A 161 -14.09 0.40 16.05
CA THR A 161 -13.43 1.65 16.42
C THR A 161 -12.90 1.51 17.85
N ASN A 162 -11.58 1.44 18.02
CA ASN A 162 -10.96 1.45 19.34
C ASN A 162 -10.12 2.73 19.48
N THR A 163 -10.38 3.52 20.52
CA THR A 163 -9.68 4.78 20.76
C THR A 163 -8.19 4.61 21.00
N ASN A 164 -7.73 3.42 21.39
CA ASN A 164 -6.33 3.14 21.72
C ASN A 164 -5.54 2.58 20.53
N THR A 165 -6.19 1.83 19.62
CA THR A 165 -5.51 1.09 18.54
C THR A 165 -5.95 1.52 17.12
N GLY A 166 -6.82 2.52 17.01
CA GLY A 166 -7.34 3.04 15.74
C GLY A 166 -8.61 2.35 15.24
N ILE A 167 -8.87 2.51 13.94
CA ILE A 167 -10.03 1.91 13.26
C ILE A 167 -9.59 0.61 12.60
N LEU A 168 -10.20 -0.50 12.98
CA LEU A 168 -10.13 -1.74 12.21
C LEU A 168 -11.13 -1.65 11.06
N MET A 169 -10.61 -1.75 9.84
CA MET A 169 -11.43 -1.89 8.66
C MET A 169 -11.22 -3.26 8.00
N LYS A 170 -12.31 -3.85 7.49
CA LYS A 170 -12.33 -5.16 6.84
C LYS A 170 -12.83 -5.06 5.40
N LYS A 171 -12.35 -5.95 4.53
CA LYS A 171 -12.83 -6.11 3.17
C LYS A 171 -12.90 -7.60 2.83
N GLU A 172 -14.09 -8.06 2.44
CA GLU A 172 -14.26 -9.39 1.85
C GLU A 172 -13.71 -9.39 0.41
N ILE A 173 -12.98 -10.46 0.03
CA ILE A 173 -12.24 -10.55 -1.23
C ILE A 173 -12.56 -11.79 -2.06
#